data_AF-A0A2H0MJJ4-F1
#
_entry.id   AF-A0A2H0MJJ4-F1
#
_cell.length_a   1.000
_cell.length_b   1.000
_cell.length_c   1.000
_cell.angle_alpha   90.00
_cell.angle_beta   90.00
_cell.angle_gamma   90.00
#
_symmetry.space_group_name_H-M   'P 1'
#
loop_
_entity.id
_entity.type
_entity.pdbx_description
1 polymer ?
#
loop_
_entity_poly.entity_id
_entity_poly.type
_entity_poly.pdbx_seq_one_letter_code
_entity_poly.pdbx_strand_id
1 'polypeptide(L)'
;ARRLRERLAGETPVLEQSGEGTALMEAWKGARTVILIDALQSDGVPGAVRRIEAGGSAIPAQSFRCSSHLFGIAESIELARVMGELPSRLILFGIEGKTFGFGETLSSEVAHGVAQAVEQVIRELESI
;
A
#
# COMPACT_ATOMS: atom_id res chain seq x y z
N ALA A 1 -1.43 -5.89 6.97
CA ALA A 1 -1.10 -7.31 6.71
C ALA A 1 -1.74 -8.28 7.71
N ARG A 2 -1.34 -8.31 9.00
CA ARG A 2 -1.90 -9.24 10.02
C ARG A 2 -3.44 -9.35 10.04
N ARG A 3 -4.16 -8.24 10.18
CA ARG A 3 -5.64 -8.21 10.14
C ARG A 3 -6.25 -8.74 8.83
N LEU A 4 -5.56 -8.54 7.70
CA LEU A 4 -6.03 -9.06 6.39
C LEU A 4 -5.86 -10.57 6.30
N ARG A 5 -4.75 -11.12 6.81
CA ARG A 5 -4.54 -12.58 6.85
C ARG A 5 -5.63 -13.29 7.65
N GLU A 6 -6.02 -12.70 8.78
CA GLU A 6 -7.11 -13.23 9.62
C GLU A 6 -8.45 -13.22 8.89
N ARG A 7 -8.75 -12.17 8.13
CA ARG A 7 -10.03 -12.01 7.42
C ARG A 7 -10.13 -12.78 6.10
N LEU A 8 -9.03 -12.97 5.38
CA LEU A 8 -9.02 -13.55 4.03
C LEU A 8 -8.83 -15.07 4.00
N ALA A 9 -8.67 -15.72 5.17
CA ALA A 9 -8.62 -17.18 5.33
C ALA A 9 -7.68 -17.96 4.37
N GLY A 10 -6.70 -17.29 3.76
CA GLY A 10 -5.74 -17.88 2.82
C GLY A 10 -6.12 -17.82 1.33
N GLU A 11 -7.27 -17.24 0.96
CA GLU A 11 -7.72 -17.15 -0.44
C GLU A 11 -6.87 -16.17 -1.27
N THR A 12 -6.35 -15.13 -0.63
CA THR A 12 -5.49 -14.11 -1.25
C THR A 12 -4.14 -14.05 -0.52
N PRO A 13 -3.01 -14.14 -1.24
CA PRO A 13 -1.69 -13.99 -0.65
C PRO A 13 -1.52 -12.60 -0.01
N VAL A 14 -1.10 -12.56 1.26
CA VAL A 14 -0.77 -11.32 1.98
C VAL A 14 0.69 -11.35 2.39
N LEU A 15 1.50 -10.51 1.75
CA LEU A 15 2.94 -10.41 1.96
C LEU A 15 3.26 -9.15 2.78
N GLU A 16 4.24 -9.25 3.68
CA GLU A 16 4.85 -8.10 4.34
C GLU A 16 6.20 -7.87 3.64
N GLN A 17 6.43 -6.65 3.17
CA GLN A 17 7.64 -6.27 2.44
C GLN A 17 8.26 -5.05 3.12
N SER A 18 9.60 -5.00 3.15
CA SER A 18 10.38 -3.89 3.70
C SER A 18 10.43 -2.66 2.78
N GLY A 19 9.77 -2.71 1.61
CA GLY A 19 9.75 -1.61 0.64
C GLY A 19 10.95 -1.58 -0.31
N GLU A 20 11.79 -2.62 -0.32
CA GLU A 20 12.85 -2.77 -1.32
C GLU A 20 12.25 -3.00 -2.71
N GLY A 21 12.71 -2.22 -3.68
CA GLY A 21 11.99 -2.11 -4.94
C GLY A 21 11.98 -3.37 -5.79
N THR A 22 13.10 -4.08 -5.84
CA THR A 22 13.22 -5.37 -6.52
C THR A 22 12.42 -6.46 -5.83
N ALA A 23 12.35 -6.45 -4.48
CA ALA A 23 11.55 -7.39 -3.72
C ALA A 23 10.03 -7.19 -3.96
N LEU A 24 9.60 -5.93 -4.12
CA LEU A 24 8.22 -5.62 -4.50
C LEU A 24 7.88 -6.12 -5.91
N MET A 25 8.79 -5.94 -6.86
CA MET A 25 8.63 -6.41 -8.24
C MET A 25 8.49 -7.93 -8.32
N GLU A 26 9.35 -8.66 -7.61
CA GLU A 26 9.24 -10.11 -7.53
C GLU A 26 7.95 -10.56 -6.82
N ALA A 27 7.51 -9.83 -5.80
CA ALA A 27 6.30 -10.17 -5.05
C ALA A 27 5.00 -10.05 -5.85
N TRP A 28 4.91 -9.13 -6.82
CA TRP A 28 3.73 -9.00 -7.68
C TRP A 28 3.81 -9.74 -9.01
N LYS A 29 4.92 -10.42 -9.29
CA LYS A 29 5.13 -11.10 -10.56
C LYS A 29 4.04 -12.14 -10.82
N GLY A 30 3.40 -12.04 -11.98
CA GLY A 30 2.30 -12.93 -12.38
C GLY A 30 0.95 -12.63 -11.74
N ALA A 31 0.85 -11.64 -10.84
CA ALA A 31 -0.42 -11.21 -10.29
C ALA A 31 -1.18 -10.28 -11.27
N ARG A 32 -2.48 -10.51 -11.44
CA ARG A 32 -3.35 -9.63 -12.25
C ARG A 32 -3.65 -8.31 -11.53
N THR A 33 -3.96 -8.42 -10.23
CA THR A 33 -4.29 -7.28 -9.38
C THR A 33 -3.44 -7.31 -8.13
N VAL A 34 -2.92 -6.14 -7.75
CA VAL A 34 -2.08 -5.97 -6.57
C VAL A 34 -2.57 -4.78 -5.77
N ILE A 35 -2.64 -4.97 -4.46
CA ILE A 35 -3.00 -3.94 -3.50
C ILE A 35 -1.78 -3.73 -2.58
N LEU A 36 -1.16 -2.56 -2.67
CA LEU A 36 -0.09 -2.14 -1.77
C LEU A 36 -0.68 -1.30 -0.63
N ILE A 37 -0.20 -1.52 0.58
CA ILE A 37 -0.64 -0.78 1.77
C ILE A 37 0.60 -0.25 2.48
N ASP A 38 0.65 1.04 2.72
CA ASP A 38 1.78 1.67 3.42
C ASP A 38 1.33 2.82 4.34
N ALA A 39 2.17 3.18 5.30
CA ALA A 39 1.96 4.37 6.12
C ALA A 39 2.34 5.64 5.34
N LEU A 40 1.71 6.77 5.65
CA LEU A 40 2.03 8.09 5.12
C LEU A 40 2.41 9.03 6.27
N GLN A 41 3.45 9.84 6.10
CA GLN A 41 3.91 10.87 7.02
C GLN A 41 3.90 12.24 6.32
N SER A 42 2.76 12.90 6.33
CA SER A 42 2.56 14.23 5.77
C SER A 42 1.85 15.14 6.79
N ASP A 43 1.46 16.34 6.36
CA ASP A 43 0.63 17.24 7.17
C ASP A 43 -0.86 16.86 7.14
N GLY A 44 -1.16 15.60 6.82
CA GLY A 44 -2.52 15.07 6.76
C GLY A 44 -3.14 14.81 8.13
N VAL A 45 -4.43 14.48 8.14
CA VAL A 45 -5.13 14.07 9.37
C VAL A 45 -4.72 12.64 9.73
N PRO A 46 -4.15 12.37 10.93
CA PRO A 46 -3.79 11.02 11.32
C PRO A 46 -4.96 10.03 11.20
N GLY A 47 -4.67 8.85 10.66
CA GLY A 47 -5.67 7.82 10.36
C GLY A 47 -6.42 8.01 9.04
N ALA A 48 -6.24 9.13 8.32
CA ALA A 48 -6.84 9.30 7.00
C ALA A 48 -6.32 8.24 6.02
N VAL A 49 -7.24 7.58 5.32
CA VAL A 49 -6.93 6.56 4.31
C VAL A 49 -7.05 7.16 2.92
N ARG A 50 -6.00 7.03 2.11
CA ARG A 50 -5.96 7.46 0.71
C ARG A 50 -5.86 6.25 -0.21
N ARG A 51 -6.71 6.20 -1.23
CA ARG A 51 -6.71 5.17 -2.29
C ARG A 51 -6.25 5.78 -3.60
N ILE A 52 -5.27 5.16 -4.27
CA ILE A 52 -4.77 5.60 -5.58
C ILE A 52 -4.62 4.39 -6.51
N GLU A 53 -5.11 4.52 -7.74
CA GLU A 53 -4.96 3.49 -8.77
C GLU A 53 -3.79 3.86 -9.69
N ALA A 54 -2.75 3.01 -9.70
CA ALA A 54 -1.47 3.27 -10.35
C ALA A 54 -1.34 2.64 -11.75
N GLY A 55 -2.45 2.21 -12.35
CA GLY A 55 -2.46 1.56 -13.65
C GLY A 55 -2.38 2.53 -14.85
N GLY A 56 -3.07 3.67 -14.78
CA GLY A 56 -3.37 4.49 -15.96
C GLY A 56 -2.44 5.69 -16.25
N SER A 57 -1.71 6.19 -15.25
CA SER A 57 -0.82 7.34 -15.37
C SER A 57 0.32 7.25 -14.37
N ALA A 58 1.45 7.90 -14.66
CA ALA A 58 2.56 8.02 -13.72
C ALA A 58 2.03 8.50 -12.35
N ILE A 59 2.49 7.86 -11.28
CA ILE A 59 2.11 8.28 -9.93
C ILE A 59 2.75 9.65 -9.71
N PRO A 60 1.98 10.71 -9.39
CA PRO A 60 2.58 12.01 -9.16
C PRO A 60 3.56 11.90 -7.99
N ALA A 61 4.84 12.17 -8.25
CA ALA A 61 5.91 12.09 -7.25
C ALA A 61 5.62 12.96 -6.01
N GLN A 62 4.76 13.98 -6.16
CA GLN A 62 4.36 14.89 -5.09
C GLN A 62 3.26 14.33 -4.19
N SER A 63 2.47 13.36 -4.64
CA SER A 63 1.35 12.80 -3.86
C SER A 63 1.79 11.94 -2.67
N PHE A 64 3.09 11.55 -2.63
CA PHE A 64 3.59 10.51 -1.73
C PHE A 64 5.00 10.75 -1.19
N ARG A 65 5.46 12.01 -1.07
CA ARG A 65 6.81 12.37 -0.54
C ARG A 65 7.03 12.04 0.95
N CYS A 66 6.15 11.22 1.50
CA CYS A 66 5.81 11.25 2.90
C CYS A 66 5.80 9.85 3.52
N SER A 67 5.91 8.74 2.80
CA SER A 67 6.23 7.46 3.50
C SER A 67 7.74 7.30 3.63
N SER A 68 8.18 6.66 4.70
CA SER A 68 9.56 6.18 4.84
C SER A 68 9.97 5.19 3.73
N HIS A 69 9.02 4.55 3.06
CA HIS A 69 9.27 3.54 2.01
C HIS A 69 8.68 3.86 0.63
N LEU A 70 7.77 4.84 0.48
CA LEU A 70 7.11 5.13 -0.81
C LEU A 70 8.04 5.69 -1.89
N PHE A 71 9.19 6.26 -1.53
CA PHE A 71 10.20 6.60 -2.53
C PHE A 71 10.60 5.36 -3.34
N GLY A 72 10.93 4.25 -2.66
CA GLY A 72 11.24 2.98 -3.30
C GLY A 72 10.04 2.39 -4.05
N ILE A 73 8.82 2.48 -3.49
CA ILE A 73 7.61 1.94 -4.16
C ILE A 73 7.34 2.67 -5.48
N ALA A 74 7.40 4.00 -5.51
CA ALA A 74 7.14 4.77 -6.73
C ALA A 74 8.17 4.45 -7.83
N GLU A 75 9.45 4.39 -7.47
CA GLU A 75 10.53 3.98 -8.40
C GLU A 75 10.31 2.56 -8.95
N SER A 76 9.88 1.64 -8.09
CA SER A 76 9.59 0.24 -8.48
C SER A 76 8.44 0.14 -9.45
N ILE A 77 7.40 0.95 -9.25
CA ILE A 77 6.23 1.00 -10.11
C ILE A 77 6.63 1.52 -11.50
N GLU A 78 7.40 2.59 -11.56
CA GLU A 78 7.86 3.13 -12.84
C GLU A 78 8.86 2.19 -13.53
N LEU A 79 9.77 1.54 -12.78
CA LEU A 79 10.67 0.53 -13.33
C LEU A 79 9.89 -0.67 -13.89
N ALA A 80 8.94 -1.23 -13.14
CA ALA A 80 8.09 -2.33 -13.60
C ALA A 80 7.24 -1.93 -14.81
N ARG A 81 6.78 -0.67 -14.87
CA ARG A 81 6.07 -0.14 -16.04
C ARG A 81 6.97 -0.14 -17.28
N VAL A 82 8.20 0.35 -17.15
CA VAL A 82 9.18 0.37 -18.26
C VAL A 82 9.53 -1.06 -18.70
N MET A 83 9.63 -2.00 -17.76
CA MET A 83 9.93 -3.40 -18.04
C MET A 83 8.72 -4.20 -18.56
N GLY A 84 7.51 -3.63 -18.55
CA GLY A 84 6.28 -4.34 -18.92
C GLY A 84 5.85 -5.41 -17.89
N GLU A 85 6.35 -5.30 -16.67
CA GLU A 85 6.09 -6.23 -15.55
C GLU A 85 5.10 -5.67 -14.52
N LEU A 86 4.52 -4.50 -14.79
CA LEU A 86 3.50 -3.92 -13.93
C LEU A 86 2.21 -4.78 -13.97
N PRO A 87 1.60 -5.13 -12.82
CA PRO A 87 0.32 -5.82 -12.80
C PRO A 87 -0.76 -5.00 -13.52
N SER A 88 -1.74 -5.69 -14.12
CA SER A 88 -2.82 -5.04 -14.89
C SER A 88 -3.61 -4.04 -14.07
N ARG A 89 -3.75 -4.28 -12.77
CA ARG A 89 -4.36 -3.35 -11.81
C ARG A 89 -3.49 -3.23 -10.57
N LEU A 90 -3.05 -2.02 -10.27
CA LEU A 90 -2.28 -1.72 -9.06
C LEU A 90 -3.00 -0.64 -8.25
N ILE A 91 -3.27 -0.92 -6.99
CA ILE A 91 -3.94 0.01 -6.07
C ILE A 91 -3.04 0.23 -4.86
N LEU A 92 -2.84 1.49 -4.48
CA LEU A 92 -2.12 1.89 -3.30
C LEU A 92 -3.09 2.43 -2.25
N PHE A 93 -2.99 1.91 -1.04
CA PHE A 93 -3.64 2.43 0.16
C PHE A 93 -2.59 3.03 1.08
N GLY A 94 -2.65 4.34 1.26
CA GLY A 94 -1.83 5.06 2.22
C GLY A 94 -2.63 5.38 3.48
N ILE A 95 -2.06 5.14 4.66
CA ILE A 95 -2.68 5.47 5.96
C ILE A 95 -1.83 6.53 6.66
N GLU A 96 -2.41 7.70 6.92
CA GLU A 96 -1.71 8.79 7.59
C GLU A 96 -1.29 8.41 9.02
N GLY A 97 -0.01 8.46 9.31
CA GLY A 97 0.55 8.25 10.64
C GLY A 97 0.48 9.52 11.50
N LYS A 98 0.55 9.33 12.81
CA LYS A 98 0.58 10.43 13.79
C LYS A 98 2.01 10.73 14.24
N THR A 99 2.73 9.69 14.62
CA THR A 99 4.11 9.72 15.11
C THR A 99 4.83 8.47 14.61
N PHE A 100 6.14 8.57 14.40
CA PHE A 100 6.98 7.53 13.81
C PHE A 100 8.19 7.20 14.71
N GLY A 101 8.01 7.32 16.03
CA GLY A 101 9.05 7.01 17.00
C GLY A 101 9.31 5.50 17.11
N PHE A 102 10.55 5.13 17.42
CA PHE A 102 10.92 3.74 17.62
C PHE A 102 10.19 3.16 18.85
N GLY A 103 9.50 2.03 18.68
CA GLY A 103 8.76 1.36 19.75
C GLY A 103 7.39 1.96 20.07
N GLU A 104 6.93 2.95 19.31
CA GLU A 104 5.59 3.52 19.48
C GLU A 104 4.49 2.56 19.01
N THR A 105 3.38 2.55 19.74
CA THR A 105 2.17 1.83 19.34
C THR A 105 1.33 2.69 18.41
N LEU A 106 0.41 2.06 17.67
CA LEU A 106 -0.55 2.81 16.85
C LEU A 106 -1.40 3.72 17.73
N SER A 107 -1.47 5.01 17.37
CA SER A 107 -2.47 5.92 17.94
C SER A 107 -3.89 5.44 17.63
N SER A 108 -4.88 5.87 18.41
CA SER A 108 -6.27 5.48 18.21
C SER A 108 -6.80 5.90 16.84
N GLU A 109 -6.38 7.06 16.35
CA GLU A 109 -6.72 7.57 15.03
C GLU A 109 -6.17 6.67 13.92
N VAL A 110 -4.89 6.30 14.01
CA VAL A 110 -4.26 5.39 13.03
C VAL A 110 -4.87 3.98 13.12
N ALA A 111 -5.17 3.48 14.33
CA ALA A 111 -5.80 2.17 14.50
C ALA A 111 -7.20 2.12 13.84
N HIS A 112 -7.95 3.22 13.88
CA HIS A 112 -9.21 3.40 13.16
C HIS A 112 -8.98 3.44 11.64
N GLY A 113 -8.00 4.21 11.18
CA GLY A 113 -7.60 4.25 9.77
C GLY A 113 -7.22 2.87 9.22
N VAL A 114 -6.48 2.07 10.00
CA VAL A 114 -6.15 0.68 9.64
C VAL A 114 -7.40 -0.18 9.53
N ALA A 115 -8.38 -0.04 10.43
CA ALA A 115 -9.64 -0.78 10.32
C ALA A 115 -10.42 -0.36 9.06
N GLN A 116 -10.48 0.92 8.75
CA GLN A 116 -11.11 1.43 7.54
C GLN A 116 -10.40 0.92 6.27
N ALA A 117 -9.06 0.95 6.24
CA ALA A 117 -8.29 0.44 5.11
C ALA A 117 -8.52 -1.05 4.88
N VAL A 118 -8.60 -1.86 5.95
CA VAL A 118 -8.92 -3.30 5.84
C VAL A 118 -10.28 -3.51 5.18
N GLU A 119 -11.31 -2.80 5.62
CA GLU A 119 -12.65 -2.92 5.03
C GLU A 119 -12.69 -2.45 3.57
N GLN A 120 -11.98 -1.37 3.22
CA GLN A 120 -11.88 -0.91 1.82
C GLN A 120 -11.14 -1.93 0.93
N VAL A 121 -10.06 -2.53 1.42
CA VAL A 121 -9.31 -3.55 0.69
C VAL A 121 -10.14 -4.79 0.45
N ILE A 122 -10.91 -5.26 1.44
CA ILE A 122 -11.80 -6.43 1.27
C ILE A 122 -12.84 -6.15 0.19
N ARG A 123 -13.46 -4.96 0.20
CA ARG A 123 -14.43 -4.58 -0.85
C ARG A 123 -13.82 -4.52 -2.24
N GLU A 124 -12.58 -4.05 -2.36
CA GLU A 124 -11.86 -4.08 -3.64
C GLU A 124 -11.65 -5.52 -4.11
N LEU A 125 -11.24 -6.43 -3.21
CA LEU A 125 -11.07 -7.84 -3.53
C LEU A 125 -12.37 -8.53 -3.95
N GLU A 126 -13.50 -8.21 -3.31
CA GLU A 126 -14.83 -8.72 -3.69
C GLU A 126 -15.30 -8.23 -5.08
N SER A 127 -14.71 -7.14 -5.60
CA SER A 127 -15.06 -6.54 -6.89
C SER A 127 -14.21 -7.02 -8.07
N ILE A 128 -13.22 -7.89 -7.82
CA ILE A 128 -12.19 -8.34 -8.78
C ILE A 128 -12.54 -9.69 -9.40
#